data_AF-A0A2C5YNB3-F1
#
_entry.id   AF-A0A2C5YNB3-F1
#
_cell.length_a   1.000
_cell.length_b   1.000
_cell.length_c   1.000
_cell.angle_alpha   90.00
_cell.angle_beta   90.00
_cell.angle_gamma   90.00
#
_symmetry.space_group_name_H-M   'P 1'
#
loop_
_entity.id
_entity.type
_entity.pdbx_description
1 polymer ?
#
loop_
_entity_poly.entity_id
_entity_poly.type
_entity_poly.pdbx_seq_one_letter_code
_entity_poly.pdbx_strand_id
1 'polypeptide(L)'
;MDDKKPRACEGCRALKVRCEPDGSECRRCVKAGRRCVVTTPSRKRQKKTDSRVSELERKIDALTASLQARRRRKMVKKKRGRRGEDEDVEEEEGYDEEEEEEDEDEDEVDVVDRGLLSMQLACQLLERYTGMMMPHLPAVVIQSGPEAASTLRTTKPTLFLALLTAASTQHPSLQGRLQGILMRALAHKIMVAGEKRLELVQALQVSVIWYWPPERMEELKFYQLDGGDDDGGGG
;
A
#
# COMPACT_ATOMS: atom_id res chain seq x y z
N MET A 1 -44.56 -20.10 17.37
CA MET A 1 -44.30 -20.33 18.80
C MET A 1 -42.89 -20.84 18.90
N ASP A 2 -41.93 -19.98 19.22
CA ASP A 2 -40.51 -20.34 19.27
C ASP A 2 -40.20 -21.16 20.52
N ASP A 3 -40.09 -22.47 20.35
CA ASP A 3 -39.60 -23.41 21.35
C ASP A 3 -38.15 -23.07 21.72
N LYS A 4 -37.99 -22.21 22.73
CA LYS A 4 -36.69 -21.84 23.29
C LYS A 4 -35.97 -23.11 23.75
N LYS A 5 -34.98 -23.53 22.96
CA LYS A 5 -34.12 -24.68 23.25
C LYS A 5 -33.61 -24.57 24.70
N PRO A 6 -33.87 -25.59 25.56
CA PRO A 6 -33.59 -25.48 26.98
C PRO A 6 -32.10 -25.27 27.23
N ARG A 7 -31.78 -24.35 28.13
CA ARG A 7 -30.40 -23.98 28.46
C ARG A 7 -29.71 -25.14 29.19
N ALA A 8 -28.46 -25.40 28.82
CA ALA A 8 -27.65 -26.40 29.52
C ALA A 8 -27.36 -25.97 30.97
N CYS A 9 -27.39 -26.93 31.90
CA CYS A 9 -26.95 -26.73 33.29
C CYS A 9 -25.44 -26.45 33.38
N GLU A 10 -24.98 -25.93 34.51
CA GLU A 10 -23.57 -25.56 34.71
C GLU A 10 -22.62 -26.74 34.55
N GLY A 11 -22.98 -27.92 35.07
CA GLY A 11 -22.16 -29.13 34.94
C GLY A 11 -21.96 -29.56 33.48
N CYS A 12 -23.03 -29.59 32.68
CA CYS A 12 -22.92 -29.93 31.26
C CYS A 12 -22.20 -28.84 30.47
N ARG A 13 -22.37 -27.56 30.84
CA ARG A 13 -21.68 -26.43 30.20
C ARG A 13 -20.17 -26.45 30.46
N ALA A 14 -19.75 -26.68 31.70
CA ALA A 14 -18.34 -26.78 32.07
C ALA A 14 -17.64 -27.94 31.35
N LEU A 15 -18.34 -29.06 31.20
CA LEU A 15 -17.85 -30.24 30.48
C LEU A 15 -18.04 -30.17 28.96
N LYS A 16 -18.66 -29.09 28.45
CA LYS A 16 -18.98 -28.88 27.02
C LYS A 16 -19.72 -30.06 26.36
N VAL A 17 -20.65 -30.68 27.09
CA VAL A 17 -21.45 -31.81 26.62
C VAL A 17 -22.94 -31.45 26.51
N ARG A 18 -23.68 -32.18 25.67
CA ARG A 18 -25.11 -31.93 25.42
C ARG A 18 -25.96 -32.14 26.69
N CYS A 19 -26.67 -31.12 27.16
CA CYS A 19 -27.55 -31.22 28.31
C CYS A 19 -28.94 -31.71 27.88
N GLU A 20 -29.42 -32.79 28.49
CA GLU A 20 -30.77 -33.35 28.27
C GLU A 20 -31.56 -33.21 29.59
N PRO A 21 -32.53 -32.28 29.66
CA PRO A 21 -33.36 -32.10 30.85
C PRO A 21 -34.35 -33.27 30.98
N ASP A 22 -34.46 -33.85 32.17
CA ASP A 22 -35.37 -34.95 32.50
C ASP A 22 -36.07 -34.61 33.82
N GLY A 23 -37.13 -33.79 33.74
CA GLY A 23 -37.79 -33.20 34.91
C GLY A 23 -37.00 -32.07 35.55
N SER A 24 -36.65 -32.19 36.83
CA SER A 24 -35.94 -31.17 37.61
C SER A 24 -34.42 -31.18 37.43
N GLU A 25 -33.83 -32.29 36.97
CA GLU A 25 -32.39 -32.45 36.78
C GLU A 25 -32.06 -32.99 35.39
N CYS A 26 -30.80 -32.83 34.95
CA CYS A 26 -30.35 -33.34 33.67
C CYS A 26 -29.99 -34.83 33.77
N ARG A 27 -30.30 -35.64 32.74
CA ARG A 27 -30.05 -37.09 32.73
C ARG A 27 -28.58 -37.47 33.01
N ARG A 28 -27.64 -36.64 32.59
CA ARG A 28 -26.20 -36.81 32.85
C ARG A 28 -25.80 -36.44 34.27
N CYS A 29 -26.51 -35.49 34.89
CA CYS A 29 -26.26 -35.03 36.24
C CYS A 29 -26.69 -36.09 37.25
N VAL A 30 -27.88 -36.67 37.03
CA VAL A 30 -28.44 -37.80 37.80
C VAL A 30 -27.50 -39.01 37.74
N LYS A 31 -27.10 -39.44 36.53
CA LYS A 31 -26.18 -40.58 36.36
C LYS A 31 -24.81 -40.38 37.03
N ALA A 32 -24.33 -39.14 37.07
CA ALA A 32 -23.01 -38.83 37.62
C ALA A 32 -23.05 -38.45 39.11
N GLY A 33 -24.22 -38.42 39.75
CA GLY A 33 -24.37 -37.99 41.14
C GLY A 33 -23.89 -36.55 41.38
N ARG A 34 -24.00 -35.66 40.38
CA ARG A 34 -23.50 -34.27 40.45
C ARG A 34 -24.64 -33.28 40.51
N ARG A 35 -24.42 -32.19 41.25
CA ARG A 35 -25.38 -31.09 41.43
C ARG A 35 -25.79 -30.49 40.07
N CYS A 36 -27.08 -30.54 39.73
CA CYS A 36 -27.63 -29.96 38.51
C CYS A 36 -28.22 -28.57 38.77
N VAL A 37 -27.43 -27.51 38.58
CA VAL A 37 -27.92 -26.13 38.73
C VAL A 37 -28.10 -25.49 37.35
N VAL A 38 -29.31 -25.00 37.07
CA VAL A 38 -29.61 -24.13 35.92
C VAL A 38 -29.73 -22.71 36.46
N THR A 39 -28.69 -21.89 36.32
CA THR A 39 -28.73 -20.50 36.78
C THR A 39 -29.58 -19.62 35.87
N THR A 40 -30.47 -18.83 36.47
CA THR A 40 -31.25 -17.80 35.78
C THR A 40 -30.31 -16.66 35.32
N PRO A 41 -30.63 -15.97 34.21
CA PRO A 41 -29.74 -14.95 33.66
C PRO A 41 -29.58 -13.78 34.64
N SER A 42 -28.40 -13.65 35.26
CA SER A 42 -28.01 -12.44 35.99
C SER A 42 -27.79 -11.29 34.99
N ARG A 43 -28.27 -10.09 35.34
CA ARG A 43 -28.28 -8.89 34.50
C ARG A 43 -26.92 -8.67 33.83
N LYS A 44 -26.96 -8.45 32.51
CA LYS A 44 -25.79 -8.28 31.64
C LYS A 44 -24.84 -7.23 32.22
N ARG A 45 -23.62 -7.65 32.58
CA ARG A 45 -22.47 -6.75 32.74
C ARG A 45 -22.29 -6.01 31.42
N GLN A 46 -22.57 -4.71 31.41
CA GLN A 46 -22.37 -3.84 30.25
C GLN A 46 -20.91 -4.00 29.80
N LYS A 47 -20.72 -4.57 28.61
CA LYS A 47 -19.41 -4.93 28.08
C LYS A 47 -18.80 -3.62 27.60
N LYS A 48 -17.67 -3.18 28.16
CA LYS A 48 -16.91 -1.97 27.74
C LYS A 48 -16.71 -1.87 26.22
N THR A 49 -16.81 -2.98 25.49
CA THR A 49 -16.78 -3.04 24.03
C THR A 49 -17.93 -2.27 23.36
N ASP A 50 -19.13 -2.28 23.94
CA ASP A 50 -20.31 -1.61 23.39
C ASP A 50 -20.12 -0.08 23.39
N SER A 51 -19.66 0.45 24.53
CA SER A 51 -19.29 1.87 24.66
C SER A 51 -18.14 2.29 23.74
N ARG A 52 -17.16 1.40 23.51
CA ARG A 52 -16.05 1.67 22.59
C ARG A 52 -16.52 1.66 21.14
N VAL A 53 -17.42 0.75 20.78
CA VAL A 53 -18.03 0.70 19.43
C VAL A 53 -18.80 1.99 19.17
N SER A 54 -19.65 2.45 20.09
CA SER A 54 -20.36 3.73 19.94
C SER A 54 -19.43 4.95 19.86
N GLU A 55 -18.30 4.93 20.57
CA GLU A 55 -17.29 6.00 20.45
C GLU A 55 -16.58 5.95 19.10
N LEU A 56 -16.30 4.75 18.59
CA LEU A 56 -15.68 4.55 17.28
C LEU A 56 -16.64 4.93 16.14
N GLU A 57 -17.92 4.55 16.22
CA GLU A 57 -18.96 4.96 15.27
C GLU A 57 -19.06 6.49 15.21
N ARG A 58 -19.09 7.17 16.37
CA ARG A 58 -19.07 8.64 16.41
C ARG A 58 -17.80 9.25 15.81
N LYS A 59 -16.65 8.62 15.99
CA LYS A 59 -15.37 9.07 15.38
C LYS A 59 -15.38 8.88 13.88
N ILE A 60 -15.96 7.78 13.39
CA ILE A 60 -16.14 7.51 11.96
C ILE A 60 -17.05 8.58 11.37
N ASP A 61 -18.22 8.84 11.97
CA ASP A 61 -19.16 9.86 11.47
C ASP A 61 -18.51 11.25 11.42
N ALA A 62 -17.75 11.62 12.45
CA ALA A 62 -17.04 12.89 12.50
C ALA A 62 -15.93 13.01 11.43
N LEU A 63 -15.18 11.93 11.18
CA LEU A 63 -14.17 11.88 10.13
C LEU A 63 -14.81 11.94 8.74
N THR A 64 -15.88 11.19 8.51
CA THR A 64 -16.65 11.19 7.26
C THR A 64 -17.20 12.60 6.96
N ALA A 65 -17.82 13.25 7.95
CA ALA A 65 -18.30 14.63 7.82
C ALA A 65 -17.16 15.62 7.51
N SER A 66 -15.99 15.44 8.13
CA SER A 66 -14.82 16.28 7.89
C SER A 66 -14.22 16.08 6.50
N LEU A 67 -14.20 14.84 5.99
CA LEU A 67 -13.74 14.52 4.63
C LEU A 67 -14.69 15.08 3.57
N GLN A 68 -16.01 14.92 3.76
CA GLN A 68 -17.02 15.52 2.89
C GLN A 68 -16.94 17.06 2.88
N ALA A 69 -16.70 17.68 4.04
CA ALA A 69 -16.47 19.13 4.13
C ALA A 69 -15.18 19.57 3.40
N ARG A 70 -14.11 18.75 3.44
CA ARG A 70 -12.88 18.99 2.64
C ARG A 70 -13.12 18.85 1.14
N ARG A 71 -13.87 17.83 0.68
CA ARG A 71 -14.28 17.66 -0.73
C ARG A 71 -15.08 18.88 -1.21
N ARG A 72 -16.08 19.32 -0.42
CA ARG A 72 -16.85 20.54 -0.69
C ARG A 72 -15.97 21.79 -0.80
N ARG A 73 -14.98 21.95 0.07
CA ARG A 73 -14.01 23.07 0.01
C ARG A 73 -13.13 23.03 -1.25
N LYS A 74 -12.69 21.84 -1.71
CA LYS A 74 -11.94 21.68 -2.97
C LYS A 74 -12.80 22.11 -4.17
N MET A 75 -14.07 21.67 -4.23
CA MET A 75 -15.00 22.04 -5.30
C MET A 75 -15.31 23.55 -5.33
N VAL A 76 -15.50 24.20 -4.18
CA VAL A 76 -15.72 25.67 -4.11
C VAL A 76 -14.50 26.45 -4.61
N LYS A 77 -13.28 25.97 -4.36
CA LYS A 77 -12.06 26.59 -4.87
C LYS A 77 -11.94 26.46 -6.40
N LYS A 78 -12.35 25.32 -6.96
CA LYS A 78 -12.42 25.04 -8.42
C LYS A 78 -13.48 25.91 -9.12
N LYS A 79 -14.67 26.08 -8.51
CA LYS A 79 -15.76 26.90 -9.06
C LYS A 79 -15.48 28.41 -9.01
N ARG A 80 -14.72 28.91 -8.02
CA ARG A 80 -14.31 30.32 -7.94
C ARG A 80 -13.38 30.79 -9.07
N GLY A 81 -12.80 29.87 -9.85
CA GLY A 81 -12.04 30.19 -11.06
C GLY A 81 -12.90 30.39 -12.32
N ARG A 82 -14.22 30.10 -12.27
CA ARG A 82 -15.09 30.11 -13.46
C ARG A 82 -16.49 30.68 -13.19
N ARG A 83 -16.51 32.01 -13.00
CA ARG A 83 -17.52 33.02 -13.41
C ARG A 83 -18.93 32.99 -12.75
N GLY A 84 -19.52 34.18 -12.65
CA GLY A 84 -20.83 34.44 -12.05
C GLY A 84 -22.05 33.99 -12.87
N GLU A 85 -23.19 34.23 -12.23
CA GLU A 85 -24.61 34.13 -12.63
C GLU A 85 -25.22 32.72 -12.69
N ASP A 86 -25.86 32.37 -11.56
CA ASP A 86 -27.24 31.87 -11.37
C ASP A 86 -27.85 30.92 -12.43
N GLU A 87 -28.16 29.68 -12.03
CA GLU A 87 -29.52 29.18 -11.76
C GLU A 87 -29.52 27.65 -11.54
N ASP A 88 -30.19 27.29 -10.46
CA ASP A 88 -30.97 26.07 -10.17
C ASP A 88 -30.39 24.65 -10.14
N VAL A 89 -30.97 23.93 -9.18
CA VAL A 89 -30.57 22.67 -8.55
C VAL A 89 -31.34 21.52 -9.21
N GLU A 90 -30.63 20.47 -9.62
CA GLU A 90 -31.19 19.12 -9.62
C GLU A 90 -30.17 18.18 -8.95
N GLU A 91 -30.58 17.61 -7.81
CA GLU A 91 -29.88 16.53 -7.11
C GLU A 91 -30.01 15.25 -7.94
N GLU A 92 -28.98 14.92 -8.70
CA GLU A 92 -28.78 13.57 -9.23
C GLU A 92 -27.81 12.82 -8.30
N GLU A 93 -28.30 11.71 -7.73
CA GLU A 93 -27.51 10.73 -6.97
C GLU A 93 -26.48 10.09 -7.91
N GLY A 94 -25.34 10.76 -8.05
CA GLY A 94 -24.17 10.27 -8.77
C GLY A 94 -23.49 9.16 -7.98
N TYR A 95 -23.45 7.97 -8.58
CA TYR A 95 -22.57 6.88 -8.21
C TYR A 95 -21.14 7.42 -8.00
N ASP A 96 -20.52 7.14 -6.84
CA ASP A 96 -19.11 7.44 -6.58
C ASP A 96 -18.25 6.64 -7.60
N GLU A 97 -18.02 7.22 -8.78
CA GLU A 97 -16.79 6.97 -9.52
C GLU A 97 -15.68 7.56 -8.65
N GLU A 98 -14.94 6.67 -7.98
CA GLU A 98 -13.68 7.01 -7.34
C GLU A 98 -12.79 7.63 -8.43
N GLU A 99 -12.71 8.96 -8.44
CA GLU A 99 -11.71 9.74 -9.18
C GLU A 99 -10.32 9.26 -8.70
N GLU A 100 -9.78 8.22 -9.35
CA GLU A 100 -8.37 7.81 -9.32
C GLU A 100 -7.50 8.70 -10.23
N GLU A 101 -7.96 9.89 -10.62
CA GLU A 101 -7.24 10.80 -11.53
C GLU A 101 -6.67 12.05 -10.83
N GLU A 102 -5.92 11.90 -9.73
CA GLU A 102 -5.10 13.02 -9.18
C GLU A 102 -3.61 12.68 -8.95
N ASP A 103 -3.13 11.45 -9.23
CA ASP A 103 -1.71 11.08 -9.01
C ASP A 103 -0.91 10.76 -10.30
N GLU A 104 -1.56 10.60 -11.47
CA GLU A 104 -0.86 10.18 -12.70
C GLU A 104 0.06 11.26 -13.31
N ASP A 105 -0.25 12.55 -13.07
CA ASP A 105 0.51 13.68 -13.63
C ASP A 105 1.83 13.97 -12.87
N GLU A 106 1.95 13.59 -11.60
CA GLU A 106 3.12 13.97 -10.77
C GLU A 106 4.40 13.19 -11.16
N ASP A 107 4.22 12.02 -11.78
CA ASP A 107 5.30 11.13 -12.22
C ASP A 107 5.76 11.39 -13.68
N GLU A 108 5.02 12.21 -14.45
CA GLU A 108 5.40 12.62 -15.81
C GLU A 108 6.30 13.87 -15.83
N VAL A 109 6.36 14.62 -14.72
CA VAL A 109 7.18 15.85 -14.65
C VAL A 109 8.68 15.52 -14.55
N ASP A 110 9.43 16.01 -15.53
CA ASP A 110 10.87 15.84 -15.70
C ASP A 110 11.69 16.21 -14.44
N VAL A 111 12.60 15.32 -14.04
CA VAL A 111 13.48 15.50 -12.86
C VAL A 111 14.36 16.74 -12.91
N VAL A 112 14.69 17.23 -14.11
CA VAL A 112 15.44 18.48 -14.29
C VAL A 112 14.53 19.70 -14.07
N ASP A 113 13.30 19.67 -14.59
CA ASP A 113 12.33 20.76 -14.40
C ASP A 113 11.84 20.85 -12.95
N ARG A 114 11.78 19.70 -12.27
CA ARG A 114 11.54 19.62 -10.81
C ARG A 114 12.71 20.13 -9.96
N GLY A 115 13.86 20.45 -10.58
CA GLY A 115 15.05 20.92 -9.88
C GLY A 115 15.70 19.85 -9.00
N LEU A 116 15.48 18.56 -9.27
CA LEU A 116 16.15 17.47 -8.54
C LEU A 116 17.64 17.41 -8.88
N LEU A 117 17.97 17.78 -10.12
CA LEU A 117 19.33 17.92 -10.62
C LEU A 117 19.37 18.96 -11.74
N SER A 118 20.53 19.60 -11.92
CA SER A 118 20.73 20.55 -13.01
C SER A 118 21.02 19.82 -14.32
N MET A 119 20.76 20.49 -15.46
CA MET A 119 21.12 19.95 -16.77
C MET A 119 22.62 19.66 -16.89
N GLN A 120 23.47 20.47 -16.24
CA GLN A 120 24.91 20.25 -16.20
C GLN A 120 25.27 18.95 -15.46
N LEU A 121 24.62 18.68 -14.31
CA LEU A 121 24.82 17.43 -13.59
C LEU A 121 24.32 16.24 -14.42
N ALA A 122 23.22 16.39 -15.15
CA ALA A 122 22.73 15.36 -16.07
C ALA A 122 23.78 14.99 -17.14
N CYS A 123 24.44 15.98 -17.73
CA CYS A 123 25.52 15.74 -18.70
C CYS A 123 26.69 14.98 -18.05
N GLN A 124 27.14 15.39 -16.86
CA GLN A 124 28.23 14.73 -16.14
C GLN A 124 27.90 13.27 -15.78
N LEU A 125 26.66 13.01 -15.36
CA LEU A 125 26.19 11.66 -15.06
C LEU A 125 26.14 10.80 -16.33
N LEU A 126 25.71 11.36 -17.46
CA LEU A 126 25.68 10.64 -18.74
C LEU A 126 27.10 10.34 -19.27
N GLU A 127 28.03 11.28 -19.14
CA GLU A 127 29.45 11.08 -19.44
C GLU A 127 30.06 9.99 -18.56
N ARG A 128 29.70 9.96 -17.26
CA ARG A 128 30.11 8.90 -16.35
C ARG A 128 29.54 7.55 -16.77
N TYR A 129 28.26 7.49 -17.16
CA TYR A 129 27.65 6.26 -17.66
C TYR A 129 28.42 5.73 -18.87
N THR A 130 28.67 6.58 -19.88
CA THR A 130 29.32 6.15 -21.12
C THR A 130 30.82 5.86 -20.94
N GLY A 131 31.51 6.60 -20.08
CA GLY A 131 32.96 6.48 -19.88
C GLY A 131 33.38 5.46 -18.83
N MET A 132 32.56 5.20 -17.81
CA MET A 132 32.94 4.34 -16.67
C MET A 132 32.04 3.13 -16.46
N MET A 133 30.78 3.15 -16.93
CA MET A 133 29.84 2.05 -16.68
C MET A 133 29.68 1.16 -17.92
N MET A 134 29.37 1.80 -19.05
CA MET A 134 29.14 1.14 -20.34
C MET A 134 30.31 0.25 -20.82
N PRO A 135 31.60 0.59 -20.60
CA PRO A 135 32.70 -0.29 -21.04
C PRO A 135 32.76 -1.64 -20.32
N HIS A 136 32.27 -1.71 -19.07
CA HIS A 136 32.25 -2.96 -18.31
C HIS A 136 31.01 -3.79 -18.60
N LEU A 137 29.86 -3.13 -18.74
CA LEU A 137 28.57 -3.78 -19.02
C LEU A 137 27.75 -2.89 -19.97
N PRO A 138 27.85 -3.11 -21.29
CA PRO A 138 27.16 -2.29 -22.28
C PRO A 138 25.67 -2.67 -22.36
N ALA A 139 24.90 -2.20 -21.37
CA ALA A 139 23.46 -2.40 -21.30
C ALA A 139 22.73 -1.68 -22.44
N VAL A 140 23.02 -0.39 -22.60
CA VAL A 140 22.45 0.47 -23.65
C VAL A 140 23.57 1.37 -24.16
N VAL A 141 23.93 1.21 -25.43
CA VAL A 141 24.96 2.03 -26.06
C VAL A 141 24.33 3.33 -26.53
N ILE A 142 24.91 4.44 -26.07
CA ILE A 142 24.45 5.79 -26.37
C ILE A 142 25.58 6.50 -27.10
N GLN A 143 25.23 7.28 -28.13
CA GLN A 143 26.19 8.13 -28.80
C GLN A 143 26.60 9.26 -27.83
N SER A 144 27.86 9.20 -27.39
CA SER A 144 28.44 10.25 -26.54
C SER A 144 28.56 11.56 -27.32
N GLY A 145 28.10 12.65 -26.71
CA GLY A 145 28.19 13.99 -27.31
C GLY A 145 27.60 15.05 -26.37
N PRO A 146 27.91 16.33 -26.61
CA PRO A 146 27.48 17.44 -25.75
C PRO A 146 25.95 17.60 -25.70
N GLU A 147 25.24 17.18 -26.75
CA GLU A 147 23.78 17.26 -26.87
C GLU A 147 23.08 15.94 -26.54
N ALA A 148 23.83 14.89 -26.15
CA ALA A 148 23.25 13.56 -25.91
C ALA A 148 22.23 13.60 -24.76
N ALA A 149 22.53 14.34 -23.69
CA ALA A 149 21.65 14.48 -22.55
C ALA A 149 20.34 15.22 -22.90
N SER A 150 20.40 16.34 -23.63
CA SER A 150 19.21 17.10 -24.02
C SER A 150 18.35 16.33 -25.01
N THR A 151 18.98 15.61 -25.93
CA THR A 151 18.29 14.77 -26.92
C THR A 151 17.59 13.59 -26.25
N LEU A 152 18.27 12.89 -25.33
CA LEU A 152 17.66 11.77 -24.60
C LEU A 152 16.50 12.23 -23.72
N ARG A 153 16.66 13.37 -23.06
CA ARG A 153 15.63 13.99 -22.23
C ARG A 153 14.32 14.20 -22.99
N THR A 154 14.38 14.66 -24.24
CA THR A 154 13.18 14.92 -25.06
C THR A 154 12.66 13.68 -25.80
N THR A 155 13.55 12.83 -26.31
CA THR A 155 13.17 11.69 -27.15
C THR A 155 12.84 10.42 -26.37
N LYS A 156 13.50 10.22 -25.23
CA LYS A 156 13.44 9.00 -24.41
C LYS A 156 13.56 9.34 -22.91
N PRO A 157 12.59 10.07 -22.33
CA PRO A 157 12.67 10.58 -20.96
C PRO A 157 12.78 9.50 -19.88
N THR A 158 12.15 8.34 -20.06
CA THR A 158 12.21 7.22 -19.09
C THR A 158 13.57 6.56 -19.11
N LEU A 159 14.15 6.37 -20.30
CA LEU A 159 15.52 5.88 -20.43
C LEU A 159 16.53 6.88 -19.89
N PHE A 160 16.35 8.17 -20.17
CA PHE A 160 17.17 9.24 -19.62
C PHE A 160 17.19 9.17 -18.08
N LEU A 161 16.01 9.08 -17.45
CA LEU A 161 15.90 8.90 -16.00
C LEU A 161 16.66 7.66 -15.52
N ALA A 162 16.48 6.50 -16.17
CA ALA A 162 17.17 5.27 -15.79
C ALA A 162 18.69 5.39 -15.80
N LEU A 163 19.24 6.07 -16.81
CA LEU A 163 20.67 6.30 -16.96
C LEU A 163 21.21 7.23 -15.87
N LEU A 164 20.48 8.33 -15.58
CA LEU A 164 20.86 9.24 -14.51
C LEU A 164 20.84 8.54 -13.15
N THR A 165 19.80 7.75 -12.88
CA THR A 165 19.69 6.95 -11.67
C THR A 165 20.89 6.01 -11.52
N ALA A 166 21.22 5.23 -12.55
CA ALA A 166 22.35 4.31 -12.53
C ALA A 166 23.70 5.02 -12.32
N ALA A 167 23.91 6.16 -13.00
CA ALA A 167 25.17 6.90 -12.90
C ALA A 167 25.33 7.69 -11.59
N SER A 168 24.24 8.01 -10.91
CA SER A 168 24.21 8.83 -9.69
C SER A 168 24.74 8.16 -8.42
N THR A 169 25.38 6.99 -8.54
CA THR A 169 26.01 6.22 -7.44
C THR A 169 26.95 7.02 -6.53
N GLN A 170 27.53 8.13 -7.02
CA GLN A 170 28.37 9.02 -6.21
C GLN A 170 27.58 9.95 -5.28
N HIS A 171 26.25 9.98 -5.43
CA HIS A 171 25.33 10.84 -4.70
C HIS A 171 24.16 10.00 -4.14
N PRO A 172 24.35 9.25 -3.04
CA PRO A 172 23.33 8.32 -2.52
C PRO A 172 21.96 8.97 -2.25
N SER A 173 21.96 10.21 -1.75
CA SER A 173 20.73 10.98 -1.50
C SER A 173 19.95 11.31 -2.77
N LEU A 174 20.66 11.60 -3.87
CA LEU A 174 20.05 11.85 -5.18
C LEU A 174 19.60 10.53 -5.81
N GLN A 175 20.46 9.50 -5.77
CA GLN A 175 20.20 8.18 -6.33
C GLN A 175 18.92 7.56 -5.76
N GLY A 176 18.74 7.58 -4.44
CA GLY A 176 17.53 7.04 -3.81
C GLY A 176 16.25 7.73 -4.27
N ARG A 177 16.30 9.05 -4.46
CA ARG A 177 15.16 9.84 -4.98
C ARG A 177 14.87 9.51 -6.43
N LEU A 178 15.89 9.48 -7.29
CA LEU A 178 15.74 9.15 -8.71
C LEU A 178 15.28 7.70 -8.91
N GLN A 179 15.77 6.77 -8.10
CA GLN A 179 15.34 5.36 -8.11
C GLN A 179 13.86 5.22 -7.75
N GLY A 180 13.38 5.94 -6.72
CA GLY A 180 11.97 5.94 -6.35
C GLY A 180 11.07 6.42 -7.50
N ILE A 181 11.46 7.51 -8.16
CA ILE A 181 10.73 8.06 -9.32
C ILE A 181 10.77 7.07 -10.49
N LEU A 182 11.93 6.49 -10.79
CA LEU A 182 12.10 5.52 -11.87
C LEU A 182 11.25 4.27 -11.66
N MET A 183 11.27 3.69 -10.46
CA MET A 183 10.49 2.47 -10.16
C MET A 183 8.99 2.73 -10.28
N ARG A 184 8.52 3.89 -9.81
CA ARG A 184 7.11 4.25 -9.95
C ARG A 184 6.73 4.49 -11.41
N ALA A 185 7.54 5.22 -12.17
CA ALA A 185 7.31 5.46 -13.59
C ALA A 185 7.30 4.15 -14.40
N LEU A 186 8.23 3.23 -14.14
CA LEU A 186 8.26 1.91 -14.78
C LEU A 186 7.02 1.08 -14.39
N ALA A 187 6.64 1.05 -13.11
CA ALA A 187 5.46 0.33 -12.67
C ALA A 187 4.20 0.85 -13.35
N HIS A 188 4.02 2.17 -13.39
CA HIS A 188 2.88 2.79 -14.04
C HIS A 188 2.87 2.49 -15.56
N LYS A 189 3.94 2.85 -16.28
CA LYS A 189 4.00 2.69 -17.74
C LYS A 189 3.92 1.23 -18.20
N ILE A 190 4.56 0.31 -17.47
CA ILE A 190 4.62 -1.11 -17.87
C ILE A 190 3.41 -1.89 -17.35
N MET A 191 3.06 -1.76 -16.07
CA MET A 191 2.08 -2.64 -15.43
C MET A 191 0.66 -2.07 -15.50
N VAL A 192 0.50 -0.76 -15.30
CA VAL A 192 -0.80 -0.09 -15.29
C VAL A 192 -1.22 0.25 -16.72
N ALA A 193 -0.43 1.05 -17.41
CA ALA A 193 -0.72 1.49 -18.78
C ALA A 193 -0.46 0.42 -19.85
N GLY A 194 0.37 -0.60 -19.55
CA GLY A 194 0.66 -1.67 -20.49
C GLY A 194 1.44 -1.23 -21.74
N GLU A 195 2.22 -0.15 -21.65
CA GLU A 195 2.98 0.40 -22.77
C GLU A 195 4.04 -0.60 -23.28
N LYS A 196 4.13 -0.75 -24.60
CA LYS A 196 5.08 -1.67 -25.26
C LYS A 196 6.06 -0.90 -26.14
N ARG A 197 7.00 -0.19 -25.50
CA ARG A 197 8.01 0.62 -26.18
C ARG A 197 9.41 0.09 -25.89
N LEU A 198 10.30 0.13 -26.90
CA LEU A 198 11.70 -0.27 -26.75
C LEU A 198 12.41 0.55 -25.64
N GLU A 199 12.03 1.82 -25.48
CA GLU A 199 12.54 2.69 -24.42
C GLU A 199 12.36 2.08 -23.02
N LEU A 200 11.19 1.51 -22.73
CA LEU A 200 10.89 0.93 -21.42
C LEU A 200 11.70 -0.34 -21.17
N VAL A 201 11.91 -1.14 -22.21
CA VAL A 201 12.79 -2.33 -22.13
C VAL A 201 14.23 -1.90 -21.85
N GLN A 202 14.73 -0.86 -22.53
CA GLN A 202 16.06 -0.31 -22.30
C GLN A 202 16.20 0.27 -20.88
N ALA A 203 15.21 1.03 -20.41
CA ALA A 203 15.18 1.59 -19.06
C ALA A 203 15.17 0.48 -17.99
N LEU A 204 14.34 -0.55 -18.18
CA LEU A 204 14.28 -1.70 -17.29
C LEU A 204 15.61 -2.46 -17.25
N GLN A 205 16.24 -2.67 -18.42
CA GLN A 205 17.53 -3.34 -18.51
C GLN A 205 18.62 -2.58 -17.73
N VAL A 206 18.70 -1.24 -17.90
CA VAL A 206 19.64 -0.41 -17.14
C VAL A 206 19.37 -0.49 -15.64
N SER A 207 18.09 -0.45 -15.24
CA SER A 207 17.66 -0.51 -13.84
C SER A 207 18.04 -1.83 -13.15
N VAL A 208 17.96 -2.94 -13.87
CA VAL A 208 18.30 -4.28 -13.36
C VAL A 208 19.82 -4.48 -13.30
N ILE A 209 20.55 -4.11 -14.36
CA ILE A 209 22.01 -4.33 -14.43
C ILE A 209 22.74 -3.53 -13.36
N TRP A 210 22.26 -2.32 -13.09
CA TRP A 210 22.85 -1.41 -12.11
C TRP A 210 21.96 -1.28 -10.86
N TYR A 211 21.23 -2.35 -10.53
CA TYR A 211 20.36 -2.40 -9.37
C TYR A 211 21.15 -2.13 -8.09
N TRP A 212 20.72 -1.15 -7.32
CA TRP A 212 21.25 -0.85 -6.00
C TRP A 212 20.23 -1.27 -4.93
N PRO A 213 20.55 -2.24 -4.05
CA PRO A 213 19.63 -2.66 -3.01
C PRO A 213 19.32 -1.48 -2.07
N PRO A 214 18.05 -1.27 -1.72
CA PRO A 214 17.65 -0.16 -0.86
C PRO A 214 18.36 -0.22 0.50
N GLU A 215 18.77 0.94 1.02
CA GLU A 215 19.61 1.09 2.23
C GLU A 215 19.02 0.46 3.50
N ARG A 216 17.72 0.11 3.51
CA ARG A 216 17.02 -0.52 4.62
C ARG A 216 16.74 -1.99 4.35
N MET A 217 17.79 -2.80 4.26
CA MET A 217 17.68 -4.27 4.20
C MET A 217 17.24 -4.92 5.52
N GLU A 218 16.91 -4.16 6.57
CA GLU A 218 16.42 -4.72 7.83
C GLU A 218 15.09 -5.49 7.69
N GLU A 219 14.33 -5.25 6.62
CA GLU A 219 13.15 -6.04 6.25
C GLU A 219 13.47 -7.27 5.38
N LEU A 220 14.70 -7.39 4.86
CA LEU A 220 15.15 -8.59 4.13
C LEU A 220 15.69 -9.69 5.06
N LYS A 221 15.68 -9.47 6.39
CA LYS A 221 16.03 -10.47 7.42
C LYS A 221 14.99 -11.58 7.59
N PHE A 222 13.89 -11.58 6.83
CA PHE A 222 12.90 -12.67 6.88
C PHE A 222 13.42 -14.01 6.35
N TYR A 223 14.54 -14.04 5.62
CA TYR A 223 15.17 -15.29 5.17
C TYR A 223 16.28 -15.83 6.08
N GLN A 224 16.50 -15.24 7.26
CA GLN A 224 17.41 -15.80 8.28
C GLN A 224 16.69 -16.60 9.37
N LEU A 225 15.43 -17.00 9.13
CA LEU A 225 14.71 -17.91 10.02
C LEU A 225 15.31 -19.33 9.92
N ASP A 226 15.94 -19.71 11.02
CA ASP A 226 16.05 -21.07 11.56
C ASP A 226 16.86 -22.08 10.74
N GLY A 227 18.16 -21.82 10.61
CA GLY A 227 19.16 -22.89 10.73
C GLY A 227 19.44 -23.17 12.22
N GLY A 228 18.38 -23.43 12.99
CA GLY A 228 18.48 -23.81 14.39
C GLY A 228 18.98 -25.24 14.50
N ASP A 229 20.18 -25.39 15.03
CA ASP A 229 20.70 -26.51 15.82
C ASP A 229 19.78 -27.74 15.90
N ASP A 230 19.99 -28.72 15.02
CA ASP A 230 19.54 -30.11 15.24
C ASP A 230 20.68 -30.87 15.96
N ASP A 231 20.91 -30.49 17.22
CA ASP A 231 21.63 -31.29 18.21
C ASP A 231 20.58 -32.00 19.08
N GLY A 232 20.39 -33.32 18.90
CA GLY A 232 19.54 -34.08 19.83
C GLY A 232 19.08 -35.49 19.44
N GLY A 233 20.01 -36.45 19.39
CA GLY A 233 19.92 -37.80 19.99
C GLY A 233 18.68 -38.70 19.82
N GLY A 234 18.92 -39.95 19.39
CA GLY A 234 18.10 -41.11 19.75
C GLY A 234 18.13 -42.27 18.76
N GLY A 235 18.97 -43.27 19.01
CA GLY A 235 19.00 -44.56 18.28
C GLY A 235 20.22 -45.40 18.61
#